data_AF-A0A1F7YNH0-F1
#
_entry.id   AF-A0A1F7YNH0-F1
#
_cell.length_a   1.000
_cell.length_b   1.000
_cell.length_c   1.000
_cell.angle_alpha   90.00
_cell.angle_beta   90.00
_cell.angle_gamma   90.00
#
_symmetry.space_group_name_H-M   'P 1'
#
loop_
_entity.id
_entity.type
_entity.pdbx_description
1 polymer ?
#
loop_
_entity_poly.entity_id
_entity_poly.type
_entity_poly.pdbx_seq_one_letter_code
_entity_poly.pdbx_strand_id
1 'polypeptide(L)'
;MPRTKSIAARKHRKIRASAKGYRFSASRRVKTAKEAILHAGNYSFAGRKARRRNIRKLWIIRLNAAARENAITYAKLMSGLKKAGIELDRKVLADIAVSDPSTFAKIAKRATKGLGVETSFTEK
;
A
#
# COMPACT_ATOMS: atom_id res chain seq x y z
N MET A 1 13.69 -38.36 -46.07
CA MET A 1 13.10 -37.07 -45.66
C MET A 1 13.82 -36.55 -44.40
N PRO A 2 14.14 -35.25 -44.28
CA PRO A 2 14.82 -34.71 -43.10
C PRO A 2 13.87 -34.66 -41.88
N ARG A 3 14.34 -35.10 -40.71
CA ARG A 3 13.56 -35.13 -39.45
C ARG A 3 13.86 -33.90 -38.60
N THR A 4 12.85 -33.09 -38.28
CA THR A 4 13.00 -31.86 -37.48
C THR A 4 13.19 -32.17 -35.99
N LYS A 5 14.03 -31.36 -35.31
CA LYS A 5 14.30 -31.48 -33.87
C LYS A 5 13.25 -30.74 -33.04
N SER A 6 12.93 -31.25 -31.84
CA SER A 6 11.92 -30.66 -30.94
C SER A 6 12.38 -29.37 -30.27
N ILE A 7 11.49 -28.37 -30.22
CA ILE A 7 11.70 -27.08 -29.53
C ILE A 7 11.52 -27.16 -27.99
N ALA A 8 11.23 -28.33 -27.43
CA ALA A 8 10.88 -28.51 -26.02
C ALA A 8 11.98 -28.01 -25.06
N ALA A 9 13.26 -28.27 -25.37
CA ALA A 9 14.39 -27.83 -24.54
C ALA A 9 14.43 -26.30 -24.37
N ARG A 10 14.14 -25.55 -25.44
CA ARG A 10 14.05 -24.09 -25.42
C ARG A 10 12.92 -23.61 -24.50
N LYS A 11 11.74 -24.22 -24.59
CA LYS A 11 10.59 -23.90 -23.72
C LYS A 11 10.90 -24.19 -22.24
N HIS A 12 11.55 -25.33 -21.96
CA HIS A 12 11.93 -25.71 -20.59
C HIS A 12 12.95 -24.73 -19.98
N ARG A 13 13.93 -24.27 -20.77
CA ARG A 13 14.89 -23.25 -20.32
C ARG A 13 14.21 -21.95 -19.94
N LYS A 14 13.25 -21.47 -20.74
CA LYS A 14 12.48 -20.25 -20.44
C LYS A 14 11.69 -20.37 -19.13
N ILE A 15 11.02 -21.51 -18.92
CA ILE A 15 10.23 -21.76 -17.69
C ILE A 15 11.13 -21.79 -16.46
N ARG A 16 12.26 -22.50 -16.52
CA ARG A 16 13.21 -22.54 -15.39
C ARG A 16 13.81 -21.18 -15.09
N ALA A 17 14.09 -20.36 -16.12
CA ALA A 17 14.55 -18.99 -15.93
C ALA A 17 13.49 -18.15 -15.19
N SER A 18 12.21 -18.27 -15.57
CA SER A 18 11.11 -17.58 -14.87
C SER A 18 10.85 -18.09 -13.45
N ALA A 19 11.10 -19.37 -13.16
CA ALA A 19 10.94 -19.98 -11.84
C ALA A 19 12.19 -19.89 -10.96
N LYS A 20 13.22 -19.12 -11.36
CA LYS A 20 14.44 -18.96 -10.57
C LYS A 20 14.10 -18.35 -9.20
N GLY A 21 14.66 -18.92 -8.13
CA GLY A 21 14.40 -18.50 -6.75
C GLY A 21 13.18 -19.17 -6.10
N TYR A 22 12.41 -19.97 -6.83
CA TYR A 22 11.31 -20.74 -6.24
C TYR A 22 11.86 -21.86 -5.38
N ARG A 23 11.14 -22.22 -4.30
CA ARG A 23 11.60 -23.25 -3.36
C ARG A 23 11.41 -24.66 -3.94
N PHE A 24 12.33 -25.55 -3.59
CA PHE A 24 12.24 -27.00 -3.83
C PHE A 24 11.95 -27.40 -5.30
N SER A 25 10.92 -28.23 -5.51
CA SER A 25 10.53 -28.78 -6.81
C SER A 25 10.05 -27.70 -7.79
N ALA A 26 9.56 -26.57 -7.29
CA ALA A 26 9.04 -25.48 -8.11
C ALA A 26 10.13 -24.72 -8.88
N SER A 27 11.41 -24.80 -8.48
CA SER A 27 12.54 -24.29 -9.28
C SER A 27 13.19 -25.33 -10.20
N ARG A 28 13.00 -26.63 -9.92
CA ARG A 28 13.71 -27.73 -10.63
C ARG A 28 12.84 -28.44 -11.66
N ARG A 29 11.63 -28.85 -11.29
CA ARG A 29 10.71 -29.65 -12.14
C ARG A 29 9.85 -28.74 -13.00
N VAL A 30 9.86 -28.96 -14.32
CA VAL A 30 9.16 -28.09 -15.29
C VAL A 30 7.65 -28.08 -15.08
N LYS A 31 7.03 -29.22 -14.73
CA LYS A 31 5.58 -29.31 -14.50
C LYS A 31 5.17 -28.43 -13.32
N THR A 32 5.77 -28.66 -12.15
CA THR A 32 5.54 -27.86 -10.93
C THR A 32 5.90 -26.38 -11.12
N ALA A 33 6.98 -26.08 -11.83
CA ALA A 33 7.37 -24.70 -12.14
C ALA A 33 6.30 -23.96 -12.95
N LYS A 34 5.68 -24.61 -13.95
CA LYS A 34 4.61 -24.00 -14.75
C LYS A 34 3.39 -23.66 -13.89
N GLU A 35 2.95 -24.59 -13.04
CA GLU A 35 1.84 -24.39 -12.11
C GLU A 35 2.13 -23.21 -11.17
N ALA A 36 3.32 -23.20 -10.56
CA ALA A 36 3.73 -22.14 -9.65
C ALA A 36 3.84 -20.76 -10.33
N ILE A 37 4.33 -20.70 -11.58
CA ILE A 37 4.38 -19.44 -12.36
C ILE A 37 2.97 -18.93 -12.66
N LEU A 38 2.03 -19.83 -13.03
CA LEU A 38 0.64 -19.45 -13.27
C LEU A 38 0.00 -18.83 -12.03
N HIS A 39 0.14 -19.47 -10.87
CA HIS A 39 -0.36 -18.93 -9.61
C HIS A 39 0.29 -17.59 -9.26
N ALA A 40 1.61 -17.49 -9.41
CA ALA A 40 2.34 -16.24 -9.17
C ALA A 40 1.90 -15.11 -10.10
N GLY A 41 1.58 -15.41 -11.36
CA GLY A 41 1.02 -14.45 -12.31
C GLY A 41 -0.33 -13.90 -11.84
N ASN A 42 -1.23 -14.80 -11.42
CA ASN A 42 -2.55 -14.42 -10.88
C ASN A 42 -2.41 -13.58 -9.60
N TYR A 43 -1.55 -13.99 -8.67
CA TYR A 43 -1.28 -13.24 -7.44
C TYR A 43 -0.64 -11.89 -7.71
N SER A 44 0.26 -11.79 -8.69
CA SER A 44 0.87 -10.52 -9.08
C SER A 44 -0.17 -9.54 -9.62
N PHE A 45 -1.10 -10.00 -10.46
CA PHE A 45 -2.19 -9.18 -10.98
C PHE A 45 -3.11 -8.68 -9.85
N ALA A 46 -3.58 -9.58 -8.99
CA ALA A 46 -4.41 -9.22 -7.84
C ALA A 46 -3.66 -8.28 -6.87
N GLY A 47 -2.38 -8.58 -6.60
CA GLY A 47 -1.49 -7.81 -5.74
C GLY A 47 -1.27 -6.38 -6.21
N ARG A 48 -1.13 -6.13 -7.52
CA ARG A 48 -1.03 -4.77 -8.08
C ARG A 48 -2.27 -3.93 -7.77
N LYS A 49 -3.47 -4.52 -7.84
CA LYS A 49 -4.73 -3.84 -7.48
C LYS A 49 -4.83 -3.62 -5.97
N ALA A 50 -4.43 -4.61 -5.17
CA ALA A 50 -4.44 -4.55 -3.71
C ALA A 50 -3.43 -3.54 -3.13
N ARG A 51 -2.26 -3.37 -3.76
CA ARG A 51 -1.20 -2.44 -3.31
C ARG A 51 -1.73 -1.02 -3.08
N ARG A 52 -2.56 -0.51 -4.00
CA ARG A 52 -3.18 0.83 -3.85
C ARG A 52 -4.03 0.94 -2.59
N ARG A 53 -4.80 -0.11 -2.25
CA ARG A 53 -5.62 -0.16 -1.04
C ARG A 53 -4.77 -0.31 0.22
N ASN A 54 -3.77 -1.19 0.19
CA ASN A 54 -2.88 -1.44 1.33
C ASN A 54 -2.08 -0.21 1.71
N ILE A 55 -1.53 0.51 0.71
CA ILE A 55 -0.81 1.77 0.93
C ILE A 55 -1.75 2.83 1.53
N ARG A 56 -2.98 2.96 1.01
CA ARG A 56 -3.96 3.89 1.57
C ARG A 56 -4.33 3.53 3.02
N LYS A 57 -4.47 2.23 3.33
CA LYS A 57 -4.69 1.75 4.70
C LYS A 57 -3.55 2.16 5.63
N LEU A 58 -2.30 2.02 5.17
CA LEU A 58 -1.13 2.45 5.93
C LEU A 58 -1.14 3.96 6.20
N TRP A 59 -1.46 4.79 5.21
CA TRP A 59 -1.55 6.24 5.41
C TRP A 59 -2.63 6.62 6.44
N ILE A 60 -3.78 5.94 6.42
CA ILE A 60 -4.84 6.16 7.41
C ILE A 60 -4.36 5.77 8.82
N ILE A 61 -3.65 4.65 8.96
CA ILE A 61 -3.11 4.20 10.26
C ILE A 61 -2.12 5.24 10.80
N ARG A 62 -1.17 5.70 9.98
CA ARG A 62 -0.21 6.75 10.37
C ARG A 62 -0.91 8.05 10.77
N LEU A 63 -1.87 8.50 9.97
CA LEU A 63 -2.64 9.70 10.28
C LEU A 63 -3.50 9.56 11.53
N ASN A 64 -4.04 8.38 11.80
CA ASN A 64 -4.83 8.15 13.00
C ASN A 64 -3.95 8.26 14.25
N ALA A 65 -2.73 7.73 14.22
CA ALA A 65 -1.77 7.90 15.33
C ALA A 65 -1.44 9.38 15.57
N ALA A 66 -1.02 10.11 14.53
CA ALA A 66 -0.70 11.53 14.65
C ALA A 66 -1.91 12.40 15.04
N ALA A 67 -3.11 12.06 14.56
CA ALA A 67 -4.34 12.74 14.94
C ALA A 67 -4.62 12.57 16.45
N ARG A 68 -4.42 11.36 16.99
CA ARG A 68 -4.63 11.07 18.41
C ARG A 68 -3.69 11.85 19.32
N GLU A 69 -2.44 12.03 18.91
CA GLU A 69 -1.47 12.89 19.61
C GLU A 69 -1.95 14.36 19.67
N ASN A 70 -2.71 14.81 18.67
CA ASN A 70 -3.30 16.14 18.61
C ASN A 70 -4.76 16.18 19.15
N ALA A 71 -5.15 15.21 19.97
CA ALA A 71 -6.47 15.08 20.60
C ALA A 71 -7.67 15.07 19.63
N ILE A 72 -7.47 14.69 18.36
CA ILE A 72 -8.52 14.61 17.35
C ILE A 72 -8.61 13.20 16.76
N THR A 73 -9.82 12.75 16.42
CA THR A 73 -9.99 11.48 15.70
C THR A 73 -9.81 11.70 14.20
N TYR A 74 -9.29 10.70 13.48
CA TYR A 74 -9.10 10.77 12.03
C TYR A 74 -10.37 11.20 11.26
N ALA A 75 -11.55 10.71 11.67
CA ALA A 75 -12.83 11.07 11.04
C ALA A 75 -13.13 12.57 11.19
N LYS A 76 -12.92 13.13 12.40
CA LYS A 76 -13.06 14.56 12.65
C LYS A 76 -12.02 15.35 11.87
N LEU A 77 -10.75 14.94 11.88
CA LEU A 77 -9.68 15.60 11.12
C LEU A 77 -10.05 15.75 9.63
N MET A 78 -10.48 14.66 8.97
CA MET A 78 -10.85 14.70 7.55
C MET A 78 -12.09 15.55 7.28
N SER A 79 -13.08 15.53 8.18
CA SER A 79 -14.27 16.39 8.08
C SER A 79 -13.90 17.87 8.21
N GLY A 80 -13.05 18.21 9.19
CA GLY A 80 -12.56 19.56 9.42
C GLY A 80 -11.72 20.11 8.28
N LEU A 81 -10.82 19.28 7.70
CA LEU A 81 -10.04 19.67 6.52
C LEU A 81 -10.93 19.98 5.31
N LYS A 82 -11.97 19.16 5.08
CA LYS A 82 -12.92 19.40 3.99
C LYS A 82 -13.71 20.69 4.20
N LYS A 83 -14.17 20.95 5.43
CA LYS A 83 -14.88 22.20 5.78
C LYS A 83 -13.98 23.44 5.67
N ALA A 84 -12.70 23.29 5.98
CA ALA A 84 -11.70 24.34 5.86
C ALA A 84 -11.21 24.59 4.41
N GLY A 85 -11.72 23.83 3.42
CA GLY A 85 -11.32 23.95 2.01
C GLY A 85 -9.92 23.42 1.70
N ILE A 86 -9.34 22.57 2.57
CA ILE A 86 -7.99 22.03 2.39
C ILE A 86 -8.06 20.67 1.68
N GLU A 87 -7.75 20.66 0.39
CA GLU A 87 -7.76 19.46 -0.46
C GLU A 87 -6.41 18.73 -0.45
N LEU A 88 -5.91 18.39 0.75
CA LEU A 88 -4.66 17.63 0.87
C LEU A 88 -4.88 16.12 0.76
N ASP A 89 -4.03 15.49 -0.03
CA ASP A 89 -4.00 14.04 -0.15
C ASP A 89 -3.49 13.36 1.11
N ARG A 90 -4.05 12.17 1.40
CA ARG A 90 -3.67 11.36 2.58
C ARG A 90 -2.20 10.91 2.54
N LYS A 91 -1.63 10.76 1.33
CA LYS A 91 -0.22 10.46 1.16
C LYS A 91 0.63 11.58 1.75
N VAL A 92 0.35 12.81 1.34
CA VAL A 92 1.11 14.00 1.73
C VAL A 92 0.91 14.28 3.20
N LEU A 93 -0.34 14.23 3.69
CA LEU A 93 -0.63 14.38 5.12
C LEU A 93 0.10 13.36 5.99
N ALA A 94 0.14 12.09 5.58
CA ALA A 94 0.83 11.04 6.32
C ALA A 94 2.36 11.21 6.30
N ASP A 95 2.90 11.83 5.25
CA ASP A 95 4.34 12.12 5.14
C ASP A 95 4.73 13.31 6.01
N ILE A 96 3.95 14.40 5.98
CA ILE A 96 4.13 15.56 6.86
C ILE A 96 4.02 15.13 8.32
N ALA A 97 3.05 14.27 8.67
CA ALA A 97 2.90 13.77 10.03
C ALA A 97 4.16 13.05 10.57
N VAL A 98 4.95 12.43 9.69
CA VAL A 98 6.18 11.73 10.08
C VAL A 98 7.40 12.65 10.00
N SER A 99 7.51 13.47 8.95
CA SER A 99 8.67 14.33 8.71
C SER A 99 8.69 15.56 9.59
N ASP A 100 7.54 16.18 9.85
CA ASP A 100 7.42 17.39 10.65
C ASP A 100 6.10 17.41 11.45
N PRO A 101 6.12 16.85 12.66
CA PRO A 101 4.96 16.85 13.56
C PRO A 101 4.46 18.25 13.92
N SER A 102 5.35 19.25 13.93
CA SER A 102 4.99 20.63 14.30
C SER A 102 4.09 21.28 13.25
N THR A 103 4.37 21.05 11.96
CA THR A 103 3.52 21.49 10.86
C THR A 103 2.20 20.73 10.86
N PHE A 104 2.21 19.42 11.14
CA PHE A 104 0.98 18.66 11.25
C PHE A 104 0.06 19.18 12.37
N ALA A 105 0.60 19.57 13.51
CA ALA A 105 -0.18 20.17 14.61
C ALA A 105 -0.88 21.47 14.19
N LYS A 106 -0.23 22.31 13.38
CA LYS A 106 -0.86 23.53 12.81
C LYS A 106 -2.02 23.18 11.87
N ILE A 107 -1.85 22.14 11.05
CA ILE A 107 -2.91 21.65 10.15
C ILE A 107 -4.08 21.10 10.96
N ALA A 108 -3.81 20.31 12.01
CA ALA A 108 -4.83 19.77 12.90
C ALA A 108 -5.64 20.89 13.58
N LYS A 109 -4.97 21.94 14.09
CA LYS A 109 -5.63 23.14 14.65
C LYS A 109 -6.55 23.83 13.64
N ARG A 110 -6.11 23.99 12.39
CA ARG A 110 -6.96 24.55 11.31
C ARG A 110 -8.17 23.67 11.03
N ALA A 111 -8.00 22.35 11.03
CA ALA A 111 -9.11 21.41 10.85
C ALA A 111 -10.13 21.50 12.01
N THR A 112 -9.68 21.62 13.25
CA THR A 112 -10.54 21.83 14.43
C THR A 112 -11.32 23.13 14.33
N LYS A 113 -10.69 24.24 13.91
CA LYS A 113 -11.36 25.51 13.67
C LYS A 113 -12.48 25.38 12.62
N GLY A 114 -12.23 24.64 11.53
CA GLY A 114 -13.24 24.37 10.49
C GLY A 114 -14.43 23.53 10.95
N LEU A 115 -14.31 22.81 12.07
CA LEU A 115 -15.43 22.07 12.68
C LEU A 115 -16.28 22.94 13.60
N GLY A 116 -15.81 24.12 14.02
CA GLY A 116 -16.48 24.95 15.03
C GLY A 116 -16.54 24.30 16.41
N VAL A 117 -15.71 23.28 16.64
CA VAL A 117 -15.64 22.54 17.91
C VAL A 117 -14.32 22.92 18.56
N GLU A 118 -14.34 23.68 19.65
CA GLU A 118 -13.21 23.73 20.57
C GLU A 118 -13.05 22.31 21.14
N THR A 119 -11.94 21.66 20.83
CA THR A 119 -11.65 20.32 21.37
C THR A 119 -11.59 20.44 22.89
N SER A 120 -12.63 19.94 23.55
CA SER A 120 -12.67 19.74 24.99
C SER A 120 -11.42 18.97 25.40
N PHE A 121 -10.60 19.67 26.19
CA PHE A 121 -9.46 19.14 26.92
C PHE A 121 -9.88 17.81 27.55
N THR A 122 -9.32 16.69 27.08
CA THR A 122 -9.39 15.45 27.86
C THR A 122 -8.13 15.42 28.70
N GLU A 123 -8.18 16.20 29.78
CA GLU A 123 -7.28 16.09 30.91
C GLU A 123 -7.48 14.69 31.52
N LYS A 124 -6.43 13.87 31.43
CA LYS A 124 -6.03 12.91 32.45
C LYS A 124 -4.59 12.46 32.18
#